data_AF-S8DJV0-F1
#
_entry.id   AF-S8DJV0-F1
#
_cell.length_a   1.000
_cell.length_b   1.000
_cell.length_c   1.000
_cell.angle_alpha   90.00
_cell.angle_beta   90.00
_cell.angle_gamma   90.00
#
_symmetry.space_group_name_H-M   'P 1'
#
loop_
_entity.id
_entity.type
_entity.pdbx_description
1 polymer ?
#
loop_
_entity_poly.entity_id
_entity_poly.type
_entity_poly.pdbx_seq_one_letter_code
_entity_poly.pdbx_strand_id
1 'polypeptide(L)' 'MAPKQSKSGIFVGLNKGHVVTPKEPAPRPSDRKGVSSILRFRIMFRWISCF' A
#
# COMPACT_ATOMS: atom_id res chain seq x y z
N MET A 1 -4.35 -3.30 0.34
CA MET A 1 -2.99 -3.77 0.69
C MET A 1 -3.06 -5.28 0.78
N ALA A 2 -2.16 -6.01 0.12
CA ALA A 2 -2.07 -7.45 0.31
C ALA A 2 -1.69 -7.75 1.76
N PRO A 3 -2.24 -8.82 2.38
CA PRO A 3 -1.94 -9.16 3.77
C PRO A 3 -0.44 -9.43 3.91
N LYS A 4 0.16 -8.83 4.94
CA LYS A 4 1.59 -8.94 5.19
C LYS A 4 1.91 -10.38 5.61
N GLN A 5 2.77 -11.06 4.85
CA GLN A 5 3.21 -12.42 5.18
C GLN A 5 3.84 -12.47 6.57
N SER A 6 3.48 -13.51 7.33
CA SER A 6 3.94 -13.75 8.69
C SER A 6 5.45 -14.03 8.74
N LYS A 7 6.11 -13.53 9.78
CA LYS A 7 7.55 -13.78 10.00
C LYS A 7 7.79 -15.20 10.52
N SER A 8 8.90 -15.81 10.11
CA SER A 8 9.24 -17.22 10.32
C SER A 8 10.06 -17.51 11.59
N GLY A 9 10.40 -16.50 12.39
CA GLY A 9 11.18 -16.70 13.63
C GLY A 9 12.68 -16.93 13.42
N ILE A 10 13.15 -16.92 12.17
CA ILE A 10 14.53 -17.25 11.81
C ILE A 10 15.39 -15.97 11.79
N PHE A 11 16.63 -16.06 12.28
CA PHE A 11 17.60 -14.96 12.32
C PHE A 11 18.11 -14.58 10.91
N VAL A 12 18.16 -15.54 9.98
CA VAL A 12 18.61 -15.40 8.59
C VAL A 12 17.72 -16.26 7.65
N GLY A 13 17.40 -15.81 6.43
CA GLY A 13 16.34 -16.39 5.55
C GLY A 13 15.32 -15.37 4.96
N LEU A 14 14.21 -15.83 4.40
CA LEU A 14 13.08 -14.95 4.01
C LEU A 14 12.07 -14.85 5.16
N ASN A 15 11.30 -13.75 5.22
CA ASN A 15 10.35 -13.47 6.33
C ASN A 15 11.00 -13.50 7.73
N LYS A 16 12.25 -13.03 7.85
CA LYS A 16 13.04 -13.04 9.09
C LYS A 16 12.39 -12.23 10.24
N GLY A 17 12.83 -12.55 11.45
CA GLY A 17 12.49 -11.83 12.69
C GLY A 17 11.51 -12.59 13.57
N HIS A 18 11.27 -12.06 14.77
CA HIS A 18 10.41 -12.70 15.77
C HIS A 18 8.98 -12.91 15.26
N VAL A 19 8.42 -14.08 15.55
CA VAL A 19 7.02 -14.43 15.23
C VAL A 19 6.13 -13.59 16.14
N VAL A 20 5.65 -12.46 15.61
CA VAL A 20 4.63 -11.62 16.24
C VAL A 20 3.38 -11.77 15.41
N THR A 21 2.24 -12.05 16.04
CA THR A 21 0.93 -12.02 15.40
C THR A 21 0.69 -10.61 14.84
N PRO A 22 0.67 -10.42 13.50
CA PRO A 22 0.53 -9.08 12.95
C PRO A 22 -0.92 -8.62 13.17
N LYS A 23 -1.10 -7.63 14.05
CA LYS A 23 -2.37 -6.91 14.17
C LYS A 23 -2.54 -6.02 12.94
N GLU A 24 -3.62 -6.18 12.19
CA GLU A 24 -3.91 -5.27 11.08
C GLU A 24 -4.13 -3.86 11.64
N PRO A 25 -3.28 -2.88 11.28
CA PRO A 25 -3.49 -1.51 11.69
C PRO A 25 -4.72 -0.97 10.97
N ALA A 26 -5.57 -0.25 11.71
CA ALA A 26 -6.67 0.48 11.11
C ALA A 26 -6.14 1.42 10.01
N PRO A 27 -6.84 1.56 8.88
CA PRO A 27 -6.39 2.36 7.75
C PRO A 27 -6.20 3.80 8.22
N ARG A 28 -5.00 4.34 7.97
CA ARG A 28 -4.66 5.69 8.41
C ARG A 28 -5.23 6.69 7.40
N PRO A 29 -5.61 7.90 7.84
CA PRO A 29 -6.03 8.95 6.91
C PRO A 29 -4.97 9.26 5.83
N SER A 30 -3.68 9.07 6.13
CA SER A 30 -2.56 9.19 5.17
C SER A 30 -2.66 8.23 3.98
N ASP A 31 -3.22 7.05 4.20
CA ASP A 31 -3.30 5.99 3.20
C ASP A 31 -4.33 6.31 2.10
N ARG A 32 -5.15 7.36 2.32
CA ARG A 32 -6.10 7.90 1.35
C ARG A 32 -5.45 8.85 0.33
N LYS A 33 -4.17 9.21 0.50
CA LYS A 33 -3.46 10.13 -0.40
C LYS A 33 -3.31 9.51 -1.79
N GLY A 34 -3.81 10.21 -2.82
CA GLY A 34 -3.58 9.87 -4.23
C GLY A 34 -4.58 8.91 -4.89
N VAL A 35 -5.64 8.49 -4.18
CA VAL A 35 -6.54 7.41 -4.66
C VAL A 35 -7.66 7.92 -5.59
N SER A 36 -8.12 9.17 -5.46
CA SER A 36 -9.30 9.65 -6.20
C SER A 36 -9.14 11.00 -6.91
N SER A 37 -8.47 11.98 -6.30
CA SER A 37 -8.34 13.32 -6.88
C SER A 37 -7.37 13.36 -8.06
N ILE A 38 -6.19 12.75 -7.93
CA ILE A 38 -5.16 12.76 -8.99
C ILE A 38 -5.61 12.02 -10.25
N LEU A 39 -6.36 10.92 -10.11
CA LEU A 39 -6.80 10.11 -11.24
C LEU A 39 -7.76 10.90 -12.15
N ARG A 40 -8.67 11.68 -11.58
CA ARG A 40 -9.61 12.52 -12.33
C ARG A 40 -8.90 13.65 -13.08
N PHE A 41 -7.98 14.34 -12.41
CA PHE A 41 -7.18 15.40 -13.06
C PHE A 41 -6.32 14.83 -14.18
N ARG A 42 -5.75 13.64 -14.02
CA ARG A 42 -4.89 13.02 -15.04
C ARG A 42 -5.67 12.58 -16.29
N ILE A 43 -6.90 12.11 -16.13
CA ILE A 43 -7.79 11.78 -17.27
C ILE A 43 -8.21 13.05 -18.00
N MET A 44 -8.59 14.10 -17.26
CA MET A 44 -8.97 15.41 -17.82
C MET A 44 -7.81 16.04 -18.61
N PHE A 45 -6.62 16.11 -18.02
CA PHE A 45 -5.44 16.64 -18.69
C PHE A 45 -5.05 15.82 -19.92
N ARG A 46 -5.14 14.47 -19.85
CA ARG A 46 -4.86 13.62 -21.02
C ARG A 46 -5.85 13.86 -22.17
N TRP A 47 -7.13 14.08 -21.86
CA TRP A 47 -8.15 14.36 -22.87
C TRP A 47 -7.92 15.72 -23.54
N ILE A 48 -7.59 16.76 -22.77
CA ILE A 48 -7.24 18.10 -23.28
C ILE A 48 -6.00 18.09 -24.16
N SER A 49 -4.98 17.30 -23.82
CA SER A 49 -3.75 17.20 -24.62
C SER A 49 -3.87 16.34 -25.88
N CYS A 50 -4.96 15.57 -26.02
CA CYS A 50 -5.24 14.73 -27.20
C CYS A 50 -6.26 15.36 -28.17
N PHE A 51 -6.77 16.55 -27.86
CA PHE A 51 -7.49 17.43 -28.79
C PHE A 51 -6.50 18.46 -29.34
#